data_AF-A0A971JP47-F1
#
_entry.id   AF-A0A971JP47-F1
#
_cell.length_a   1.000
_cell.length_b   1.000
_cell.length_c   1.000
_cell.angle_alpha   90.00
_cell.angle_beta   90.00
_cell.angle_gamma   90.00
#
_symmetry.space_group_name_H-M   'P 1'
#
loop_
_entity.id
_entity.type
_entity.pdbx_description
1 polymer ?
#
loop_
_entity_poly.entity_id
_entity_poly.type
_entity_poly.pdbx_seq_one_letter_code
_entity_poly.pdbx_strand_id
1 'polypeptide(L)'
;MPAPVPQYTPAENRFRLWMWFSFFLYAFGLPFFLLFGRQIAALLNDFPAMLGQAPPWPPAGSGMEVVFWQVLGVSLMAILAVVCLYVALNVRRYGPLIVALLAAKLVSTVCYSGFYIADGNPAYLIGALTDGIIFLVTAILWFFAAPADRYLDGYETRVLSAVGETVLPRGGAFPEGYDDARERCLEEARMMLSVQTGKDVLLTRMMLRLVDVLPLCLGFSCLFHRLGPQARTAFFERLEVCRLGMLRMMATGLKLYVVTPYFNTPDEESRAVTERT
;
A
#
# COMPACT_ATOMS: atom_id res chain seq x y z
N MET A 1 31.48 -3.92 -17.91
CA MET A 1 30.39 -4.93 -17.90
C MET A 1 29.08 -4.19 -17.75
N PRO A 2 28.06 -4.43 -18.60
CA PRO A 2 26.74 -3.85 -18.36
C PRO A 2 26.20 -4.38 -17.03
N ALA A 3 25.59 -3.50 -16.22
CA ALA A 3 24.97 -3.90 -14.97
C ALA A 3 23.90 -4.98 -15.24
N PRO A 4 23.77 -6.01 -14.39
CA PRO A 4 22.75 -7.04 -14.56
C PRO A 4 21.38 -6.38 -14.62
N VAL A 5 20.59 -6.69 -15.65
CA VAL A 5 19.23 -6.18 -15.79
C VAL A 5 18.43 -6.73 -14.61
N PRO A 6 17.82 -5.88 -13.75
CA PRO A 6 17.05 -6.36 -12.62
C PRO A 6 15.87 -7.20 -13.12
N GLN A 7 15.82 -8.46 -12.70
CA GLN A 7 14.71 -9.35 -13.00
C GLN A 7 13.50 -8.98 -12.13
N TYR A 8 12.51 -8.35 -12.74
CA TYR A 8 11.27 -7.95 -12.07
C TYR A 8 10.28 -9.11 -11.99
N THR A 9 9.58 -9.19 -10.86
CA THR A 9 8.45 -10.12 -10.69
C THR A 9 7.29 -9.74 -11.62
N PRO A 10 6.34 -10.65 -11.88
CA PRO A 10 5.15 -10.34 -12.68
C PRO A 10 4.33 -9.16 -12.14
N ALA A 11 4.24 -9.01 -10.81
CA ALA A 11 3.54 -7.90 -10.17
C ALA A 11 4.28 -6.57 -10.40
N GLU A 12 5.61 -6.55 -10.22
CA GLU A 12 6.44 -5.39 -10.52
C GLU A 12 6.33 -4.97 -12.00
N ASN A 13 6.32 -5.93 -12.93
CA ASN A 13 6.17 -5.63 -14.35
C ASN A 13 4.80 -5.01 -14.68
N ARG A 14 3.71 -5.51 -14.10
CA ARG A 14 2.37 -4.92 -14.27
C ARG A 14 2.30 -3.51 -13.70
N PHE A 15 2.85 -3.31 -12.51
CA PHE A 15 2.91 -1.98 -11.90
C PHE A 15 3.79 -1.03 -12.72
N ARG A 16 4.92 -1.51 -13.24
CA ARG A 16 5.81 -0.75 -14.13
C ARG A 16 5.11 -0.34 -15.41
N LEU A 17 4.34 -1.24 -16.03
CA LEU A 17 3.54 -0.94 -17.21
C LEU A 17 2.49 0.14 -16.92
N TRP A 18 1.81 0.04 -15.77
CA TRP A 18 0.87 1.06 -15.30
C TRP A 18 1.53 2.43 -15.07
N MET A 19 2.76 2.45 -14.56
CA MET A 19 3.53 3.70 -14.40
C MET A 19 3.96 4.30 -15.75
N TRP A 20 4.35 3.48 -16.73
CA TRP A 20 4.58 3.95 -18.10
C TRP A 20 3.32 4.52 -18.74
N PHE A 21 2.19 3.81 -18.63
CA PHE A 21 0.90 4.29 -19.10
C PHE A 21 0.54 5.64 -18.45
N SER A 22 0.67 5.75 -17.13
CA SER A 22 0.41 6.98 -16.38
C SER A 22 1.36 8.11 -16.78
N PHE A 23 2.64 7.81 -17.00
CA PHE A 23 3.61 8.79 -17.51
C PHE A 23 3.15 9.36 -18.84
N PHE A 24 2.83 8.52 -19.83
CA PHE A 24 2.36 8.99 -21.13
C PHE A 24 1.05 9.75 -21.01
N LEU A 25 0.11 9.29 -20.18
CA LEU A 25 -1.15 9.99 -19.93
C LEU A 25 -0.91 11.43 -19.45
N TYR A 26 -0.03 11.63 -18.46
CA TYR A 26 0.28 12.98 -17.96
C TYR A 26 1.15 13.79 -18.93
N ALA A 27 2.11 13.14 -19.61
CA ALA A 27 3.00 13.81 -20.56
C ALA A 27 2.25 14.32 -21.80
N PHE A 28 1.27 13.56 -22.30
CA PHE A 28 0.38 14.00 -23.38
C PHE A 28 -0.73 14.93 -22.88
N GLY A 29 -1.19 14.72 -21.64
CA GLY A 29 -2.16 15.61 -20.98
C GLY A 29 -1.61 17.02 -20.76
N LEU A 30 -0.30 17.16 -20.55
CA LEU A 30 0.38 18.44 -20.35
C LEU A 30 0.13 19.48 -21.47
N PRO A 31 0.53 19.24 -22.73
CA PRO A 31 0.28 20.19 -23.81
C PRO A 31 -1.22 20.34 -24.11
N PHE A 32 -1.99 19.26 -23.95
CA PHE A 32 -3.43 19.30 -24.18
C PHE A 32 -4.15 20.21 -23.18
N PHE A 33 -3.84 20.09 -21.89
CA PHE A 33 -4.44 20.91 -20.84
C PHE A 33 -3.91 22.36 -20.88
N LEU A 34 -2.64 22.56 -21.29
CA LEU A 34 -2.08 23.90 -21.49
C LEU A 34 -2.75 24.66 -22.64
N LEU A 35 -3.21 23.98 -23.69
CA LEU A 35 -3.85 24.62 -24.85
C LEU A 35 -5.37 24.64 -24.77
N PHE A 36 -5.96 23.59 -24.20
CA PHE A 36 -7.41 23.32 -24.23
C PHE A 36 -8.07 23.24 -22.85
N GLY A 37 -7.33 23.51 -21.76
CA GLY A 37 -7.85 23.37 -20.39
C GLY A 37 -9.14 24.13 -20.13
N ARG A 38 -9.26 25.35 -20.70
CA ARG A 38 -10.48 26.16 -20.58
C ARG A 38 -11.67 25.53 -21.30
N GLN A 39 -11.45 25.02 -22.52
CA GLN A 39 -12.48 24.38 -23.34
C GLN A 39 -12.96 23.08 -22.67
N ILE A 40 -12.05 22.33 -22.04
CA ILE A 40 -12.39 21.12 -21.28
C ILE A 40 -13.25 21.49 -20.07
N ALA A 41 -12.88 22.51 -19.30
CA ALA A 41 -13.65 22.95 -18.15
C ALA A 41 -15.05 23.46 -18.53
N ALA A 42 -15.15 24.23 -19.63
CA ALA A 42 -16.45 24.66 -20.17
C ALA A 42 -17.31 23.46 -20.59
N LEU A 43 -16.73 22.52 -21.34
CA LEU A 43 -17.43 21.32 -21.78
C LEU A 43 -17.93 20.46 -20.60
N LEU A 44 -17.13 20.33 -19.54
CA LEU A 44 -17.54 19.60 -18.33
C LEU A 44 -18.66 20.30 -17.56
N ASN A 45 -18.65 21.63 -17.50
CA ASN A 45 -19.72 22.42 -16.88
C ASN A 45 -21.02 22.39 -17.70
N ASP A 46 -20.93 22.28 -19.02
CA ASP A 46 -22.08 22.24 -19.94
C ASP A 46 -22.66 20.83 -20.11
N PHE A 47 -21.87 19.78 -19.86
CA PHE A 47 -22.28 18.38 -19.94
C PHE A 47 -23.60 18.06 -19.19
N PRO A 48 -23.87 18.60 -17.99
CA PRO A 48 -25.11 18.29 -17.27
C PRO A 48 -26.33 19.00 -17.85
N ALA A 49 -26.13 20.17 -18.46
CA ALA A 49 -27.19 20.85 -19.20
C ALA A 49 -27.58 20.06 -20.47
N MET A 50 -26.68 19.24 -21.02
CA MET A 50 -27.01 18.28 -22.08
C MET A 50 -27.84 17.07 -21.58
N LEU A 51 -27.76 16.75 -20.28
CA LEU A 51 -28.43 15.59 -19.67
C LEU A 51 -29.73 15.95 -18.92
N GLY A 52 -30.04 17.23 -18.71
CA GLY A 52 -31.26 17.68 -18.04
C GLY A 52 -31.26 19.16 -17.64
N GLN A 53 -32.21 19.57 -16.77
CA GLN A 53 -32.22 20.91 -16.19
C GLN A 53 -31.20 20.99 -15.05
N ALA A 54 -30.05 21.56 -15.35
CA ALA A 54 -29.05 21.91 -14.37
C ALA A 54 -29.20 23.38 -13.93
N PRO A 55 -28.91 23.72 -12.66
CA PRO A 55 -28.76 25.12 -12.28
C PRO A 55 -27.64 25.76 -13.11
N PRO A 56 -27.75 27.05 -13.48
CA PRO A 56 -26.70 27.72 -14.23
C PRO A 56 -25.48 27.92 -13.32
N TRP A 57 -24.53 26.97 -13.36
CA TRP A 57 -23.23 27.18 -12.74
C TRP A 57 -22.51 28.32 -13.46
N PRO A 58 -21.70 29.12 -12.73
CA PRO A 58 -20.92 30.16 -13.36
C PRO A 58 -20.10 29.56 -14.50
N PRO A 59 -20.08 30.20 -15.68
CA PRO A 59 -19.30 29.71 -16.80
C PRO A 59 -17.84 29.56 -16.37
N ALA A 60 -17.13 28.58 -16.95
CA ALA A 60 -15.69 28.46 -16.74
C ALA A 60 -15.05 29.84 -16.99
N GLY A 61 -14.43 30.39 -15.94
CA GLY A 61 -14.11 31.81 -15.87
C GLY A 61 -13.31 32.34 -17.07
N SER A 62 -13.27 33.65 -17.22
CA SER A 62 -12.37 34.32 -18.15
C SER A 62 -11.47 35.26 -17.38
N GLY A 63 -10.15 35.15 -17.56
CA GLY A 63 -9.19 36.07 -16.95
C GLY A 63 -8.01 35.38 -16.25
N MET A 64 -7.32 36.15 -15.41
CA MET A 64 -6.07 35.74 -14.76
C MET A 64 -6.23 34.50 -13.86
N GLU A 65 -7.38 34.34 -13.21
CA GLU A 65 -7.66 33.20 -12.35
C GLU A 65 -7.63 31.86 -13.11
N VAL A 66 -8.20 31.80 -14.31
CA VAL A 66 -8.19 30.57 -15.12
C VAL A 66 -6.79 30.23 -15.59
N VAL A 67 -6.01 31.24 -16.01
CA VAL A 67 -4.60 31.03 -16.39
C VAL A 67 -3.80 30.54 -15.19
N PHE A 68 -4.04 31.09 -13.99
CA PHE A 68 -3.39 30.66 -12.76
C PHE A 68 -3.68 29.18 -12.46
N TRP A 69 -4.94 28.76 -12.46
CA TRP A 69 -5.32 27.36 -12.20
C TRP A 69 -4.84 26.42 -13.31
N GLN A 70 -4.81 26.89 -14.56
CA GLN A 70 -4.29 26.12 -15.67
C GLN A 70 -2.79 25.87 -15.51
N VAL A 71 -2.00 26.90 -15.18
CA VAL A 71 -0.56 26.76 -14.88
C VAL A 71 -0.35 25.82 -13.70
N LEU A 72 -1.16 25.93 -12.65
CA LEU A 72 -1.08 25.04 -11.50
C LEU A 72 -1.35 23.58 -11.90
N GLY A 73 -2.42 23.31 -12.66
CA GLY A 73 -2.77 21.98 -13.16
C GLY A 73 -1.68 21.38 -14.04
N VAL A 74 -1.13 22.18 -14.97
CA VAL A 74 0.02 21.82 -15.81
C VAL A 74 1.24 21.47 -14.95
N SER A 75 1.56 22.28 -13.94
CA SER A 75 2.71 22.02 -13.07
C SER A 75 2.56 20.72 -12.27
N LEU A 76 1.35 20.42 -11.78
CA LEU A 76 1.04 19.19 -11.07
C LEU A 76 1.13 17.97 -12.00
N MET A 77 0.60 18.06 -13.22
CA MET A 77 0.74 17.01 -14.23
C MET A 77 2.21 16.73 -14.56
N ALA A 78 3.05 17.77 -14.67
CA ALA A 78 4.48 17.60 -14.91
C ALA A 78 5.16 16.84 -13.76
N ILE A 79 4.88 17.20 -12.51
CA ILE A 79 5.43 16.50 -11.33
C ILE A 79 4.97 15.04 -11.32
N LEU A 80 3.68 14.78 -11.57
CA LEU A 80 3.14 13.42 -11.63
C LEU A 80 3.77 12.59 -12.75
N ALA A 81 3.97 13.18 -13.94
CA ALA A 81 4.67 12.53 -15.04
C ALA A 81 6.10 12.14 -14.62
N VAL A 82 6.85 13.07 -14.01
CA VAL A 82 8.21 12.81 -13.53
C VAL A 82 8.24 11.70 -12.48
N VAL A 83 7.33 11.71 -11.49
CA VAL A 83 7.24 10.64 -10.50
C VAL A 83 6.95 9.30 -11.18
N CYS A 84 5.97 9.24 -12.08
CA CYS A 84 5.65 8.02 -12.84
C CYS A 84 6.86 7.53 -13.65
N LEU A 85 7.61 8.44 -14.29
CA LEU A 85 8.81 8.10 -15.05
C LEU A 85 9.87 7.46 -14.17
N TYR A 86 10.22 8.08 -13.04
CA TYR A 86 11.23 7.52 -12.13
C TYR A 86 10.82 6.15 -11.59
N VAL A 87 9.57 5.99 -11.18
CA VAL A 87 9.04 4.69 -10.72
C VAL A 87 9.04 3.66 -11.86
N ALA A 88 8.67 4.05 -13.08
CA ALA A 88 8.68 3.18 -14.24
C ALA A 88 10.11 2.73 -14.64
N LEU A 89 11.11 3.60 -14.47
CA LEU A 89 12.51 3.28 -14.73
C LEU A 89 13.08 2.31 -13.69
N ASN A 90 12.74 2.48 -12.40
CA ASN A 90 13.15 1.55 -11.36
C ASN A 90 12.17 1.52 -10.18
N VAL A 91 11.25 0.55 -10.24
CA VAL A 91 10.19 0.34 -9.23
C VAL A 91 10.75 0.11 -7.83
N ARG A 92 11.88 -0.58 -7.71
CA ARG A 92 12.47 -0.92 -6.40
C ARG A 92 13.15 0.26 -5.74
N ARG A 93 13.89 1.04 -6.53
CA ARG A 93 14.62 2.22 -6.03
C ARG A 93 13.67 3.39 -5.75
N TYR A 94 12.74 3.64 -6.65
CA TYR A 94 11.86 4.82 -6.61
C TYR A 94 10.45 4.51 -6.11
N GLY A 95 10.13 3.24 -5.83
CA GLY A 95 8.83 2.81 -5.29
C GLY A 95 8.29 3.64 -4.13
N PRO A 96 9.11 4.08 -3.15
CA PRO A 96 8.63 4.96 -2.07
C PRO A 96 7.99 6.27 -2.56
N LEU A 97 8.36 6.79 -3.73
CA LEU A 97 7.76 8.01 -4.31
C LEU A 97 6.27 7.82 -4.66
N ILE A 98 5.80 6.58 -4.81
CA ILE A 98 4.39 6.32 -5.10
C ILE A 98 3.47 6.81 -3.98
N VAL A 99 3.97 6.89 -2.74
CA VAL A 99 3.19 7.39 -1.61
C VAL A 99 2.80 8.85 -1.85
N ALA A 100 3.69 9.65 -2.45
CA ALA A 100 3.38 11.04 -2.80
C ALA A 100 2.31 11.13 -3.90
N LEU A 101 2.38 10.26 -4.92
CA LEU A 101 1.37 10.17 -5.98
C LEU A 101 0.02 9.76 -5.40
N LEU A 102 -0.02 8.72 -4.57
CA LEU A 102 -1.23 8.24 -3.92
C LEU A 102 -1.84 9.31 -3.00
N ALA A 103 -1.01 10.01 -2.23
CA ALA A 103 -1.47 11.12 -1.40
C ALA A 103 -2.09 12.25 -2.25
N ALA A 104 -1.44 12.65 -3.34
CA ALA A 104 -1.97 13.67 -4.24
C ALA A 104 -3.32 13.25 -4.84
N LYS A 105 -3.46 11.99 -5.27
CA LYS A 105 -4.71 11.46 -5.83
C LYS A 105 -5.81 11.28 -4.80
N LEU A 106 -5.47 10.88 -3.57
CA LEU A 106 -6.43 10.80 -2.49
C LEU A 106 -6.96 12.19 -2.11
N VAL A 107 -6.07 13.17 -1.93
CA VAL A 107 -6.45 14.54 -1.55
C VAL A 107 -7.34 15.18 -2.61
N SER A 108 -6.97 15.08 -3.89
CA SER A 108 -7.81 15.58 -5.00
C SER A 108 -9.17 14.88 -5.04
N THR A 109 -9.23 13.56 -4.88
CA THR A 109 -10.50 12.81 -4.81
C THR A 109 -11.39 13.31 -3.68
N VAL A 110 -10.83 13.54 -2.48
CA VAL A 110 -11.56 14.05 -1.32
C VAL A 110 -12.06 15.47 -1.55
N CYS A 111 -11.20 16.36 -2.06
CA CYS A 111 -11.58 17.74 -2.37
C CYS A 111 -12.69 17.80 -3.41
N TYR A 112 -12.56 17.08 -4.53
CA TYR A 112 -13.59 17.01 -5.56
C TYR A 112 -14.89 16.43 -5.04
N SER A 113 -14.84 15.37 -4.23
CA SER A 113 -16.05 14.80 -3.61
C SER A 113 -16.72 15.81 -2.67
N GLY A 114 -15.93 16.53 -1.86
CA GLY A 114 -16.44 17.57 -0.96
C GLY A 114 -17.13 18.72 -1.72
N PHE A 115 -16.51 19.22 -2.79
CA PHE A 115 -17.12 20.25 -3.64
C PHE A 115 -18.36 19.75 -4.38
N TYR A 116 -18.39 18.49 -4.81
CA TYR A 116 -19.60 17.90 -5.37
C TYR A 116 -20.75 17.85 -4.36
N ILE A 117 -20.47 17.46 -3.12
CA ILE A 117 -21.49 17.43 -2.05
C ILE A 117 -21.99 18.84 -1.71
N ALA A 118 -21.13 19.85 -1.75
CA ALA A 118 -21.48 21.23 -1.42
C ALA A 118 -22.25 21.94 -2.56
N ASP A 119 -21.74 21.85 -3.79
CA ASP A 119 -22.22 22.66 -4.92
C ASP A 119 -23.10 21.87 -5.92
N GLY A 120 -23.14 20.55 -5.80
CA GLY A 120 -23.88 19.66 -6.72
C GLY A 120 -23.35 19.62 -8.15
N ASN A 121 -22.23 20.29 -8.45
CA ASN A 121 -21.68 20.36 -9.81
C ASN A 121 -21.02 19.02 -10.20
N PRO A 122 -21.55 18.26 -11.16
CA PRO A 122 -21.02 16.96 -11.54
C PRO A 122 -19.65 17.02 -12.24
N ALA A 123 -19.16 18.18 -12.66
CA ALA A 123 -17.76 18.33 -13.07
C ALA A 123 -16.81 17.91 -11.94
N TYR A 124 -17.16 18.21 -10.68
CA TYR A 124 -16.43 17.74 -9.51
C TYR A 124 -16.56 16.23 -9.31
N LEU A 125 -17.74 15.65 -9.58
CA LEU A 125 -17.91 14.19 -9.54
C LEU A 125 -17.01 13.48 -10.56
N ILE A 126 -16.91 14.02 -11.78
CA ILE A 126 -16.01 13.48 -12.82
C ILE A 126 -14.56 13.55 -12.34
N GLY A 127 -14.14 14.66 -11.73
CA GLY A 127 -12.82 14.79 -11.11
C GLY A 127 -12.57 13.74 -10.02
N ALA A 128 -13.53 13.58 -9.10
CA ALA A 128 -13.46 12.60 -8.02
C ALA A 128 -13.36 11.16 -8.53
N LEU A 129 -14.16 10.79 -9.53
CA LEU A 129 -14.13 9.45 -10.13
C LEU A 129 -12.82 9.20 -10.87
N THR A 130 -12.34 10.18 -11.63
CA THR A 130 -11.09 10.06 -12.39
C THR A 130 -9.91 9.86 -11.45
N ASP A 131 -9.73 10.74 -10.47
CA ASP A 131 -8.61 10.65 -9.52
C ASP A 131 -8.78 9.47 -8.55
N GLY A 132 -10.00 9.14 -8.16
CA GLY A 132 -10.31 8.02 -7.27
C GLY A 132 -9.99 6.67 -7.91
N ILE A 133 -10.34 6.47 -9.19
CA ILE A 133 -9.99 5.25 -9.93
C ILE A 133 -8.47 5.15 -10.10
N ILE A 134 -7.80 6.24 -10.47
CA ILE A 134 -6.33 6.26 -10.59
C ILE A 134 -5.68 5.91 -9.25
N PHE A 135 -6.18 6.48 -8.14
CA PHE A 135 -5.72 6.15 -6.79
C PHE A 135 -5.90 4.67 -6.49
N LEU A 136 -7.11 4.12 -6.67
CA LEU A 136 -7.41 2.72 -6.34
C LEU A 136 -6.58 1.75 -7.17
N VAL A 137 -6.54 1.92 -8.49
CA VAL A 137 -5.77 1.04 -9.38
C VAL A 137 -4.28 1.11 -9.03
N THR A 138 -3.75 2.31 -8.81
CA THR A 138 -2.34 2.49 -8.44
C THR A 138 -2.03 1.87 -7.09
N ALA A 139 -2.90 2.07 -6.09
CA ALA A 139 -2.72 1.53 -4.75
C ALA A 139 -2.76 0.00 -4.75
N ILE A 140 -3.70 -0.59 -5.50
CA ILE A 140 -3.82 -2.04 -5.65
C ILE A 140 -2.57 -2.61 -6.32
N LEU A 141 -2.18 -2.08 -7.49
CA LEU A 141 -1.01 -2.57 -8.22
C LEU A 141 0.30 -2.36 -7.42
N TRP A 142 0.41 -1.25 -6.70
CA TRP A 142 1.53 -1.03 -5.79
C TRP A 142 1.52 -2.02 -4.62
N PHE A 143 0.35 -2.30 -4.03
CA PHE A 143 0.23 -3.30 -2.97
C PHE A 143 0.70 -4.67 -3.43
N PHE A 144 0.45 -5.04 -4.69
CA PHE A 144 0.98 -6.26 -5.29
C PHE A 144 2.49 -6.21 -5.57
N ALA A 145 3.02 -5.06 -5.99
CA ALA A 145 4.42 -4.91 -6.42
C ALA A 145 5.38 -4.57 -5.27
N ALA A 146 4.89 -4.01 -4.17
CA ALA A 146 5.68 -3.55 -3.04
C ALA A 146 6.48 -4.71 -2.43
N PRO A 147 7.64 -4.40 -1.85
CA PRO A 147 8.93 -4.88 -2.34
C PRO A 147 8.96 -6.39 -2.59
N ALA A 148 8.67 -6.79 -3.85
CA ALA A 148 8.62 -8.19 -4.25
C ALA A 148 9.91 -8.97 -3.96
N ASP A 149 11.06 -8.30 -3.94
CA ASP A 149 12.37 -8.91 -3.64
C ASP A 149 12.57 -9.28 -2.18
N ARG A 150 11.95 -8.50 -1.30
CA ARG A 150 12.13 -8.64 0.14
C ARG A 150 11.04 -9.54 0.73
N TYR A 151 9.96 -9.78 -0.03
CA TYR A 151 8.73 -10.50 0.34
C TYR A 151 7.96 -9.92 1.54
N LEU A 152 8.66 -9.26 2.47
CA LEU A 152 8.16 -8.49 3.58
C LEU A 152 8.70 -7.07 3.48
N ASP A 153 7.82 -6.08 3.58
CA ASP A 153 8.25 -4.69 3.78
C ASP A 153 8.62 -4.42 5.26
N GLY A 154 9.15 -3.21 5.52
CA GLY A 154 9.57 -2.83 6.86
C GLY A 154 8.43 -2.75 7.88
N TYR A 155 7.19 -2.54 7.43
CA TYR A 155 6.02 -2.57 8.29
C TYR A 155 5.61 -4.01 8.59
N GLU A 156 5.49 -4.86 7.57
CA GLU A 156 5.16 -6.27 7.67
C GLU A 156 6.18 -7.00 8.55
N THR A 157 7.46 -6.66 8.43
CA THR A 157 8.54 -7.14 9.31
C THR A 157 8.27 -6.77 10.77
N ARG A 158 7.86 -5.52 11.07
CA ARG A 158 7.54 -5.11 12.45
C ARG A 158 6.34 -5.85 13.01
N VAL A 159 5.31 -6.06 12.20
CA VAL A 159 4.12 -6.81 12.63
C VAL A 159 4.49 -8.28 12.90
N LEU A 160 5.23 -8.92 11.98
CA LEU A 160 5.64 -10.32 12.15
C LEU A 160 6.55 -10.50 13.37
N SER A 161 7.47 -9.57 13.63
CA SER A 161 8.27 -9.57 14.87
C SER A 161 7.41 -9.45 16.12
N ALA A 162 6.43 -8.54 16.12
CA ALA A 162 5.51 -8.38 17.25
C ALA A 162 4.67 -9.64 17.48
N VAL A 163 4.28 -10.36 16.42
CA VAL A 163 3.63 -11.67 16.52
C VAL A 163 4.59 -12.67 17.15
N GLY A 164 5.84 -12.71 16.69
CA GLY A 164 6.88 -13.59 17.24
C GLY A 164 7.09 -13.42 18.73
N GLU A 165 7.30 -12.18 19.17
CA GLU A 165 7.43 -11.80 20.58
C GLU A 165 6.21 -12.18 21.43
N THR A 166 5.01 -12.22 20.82
CA THR A 166 3.76 -12.57 21.50
C THR A 166 3.59 -14.08 21.63
N VAL A 167 3.95 -14.84 20.59
CA VAL A 167 3.80 -16.30 20.56
C VAL A 167 4.91 -16.98 21.38
N LEU A 168 6.12 -16.43 21.35
CA LEU A 168 7.32 -16.94 22.03
C LEU A 168 7.93 -15.82 22.89
N PRO A 169 7.28 -15.45 24.01
CA PRO A 169 7.77 -14.38 24.89
C PRO A 169 9.04 -14.81 25.62
N ARG A 170 9.93 -13.84 25.92
CA ARG A 170 11.09 -14.03 26.78
C ARG A 170 10.68 -14.49 28.18
N GLY A 171 11.39 -15.48 28.73
CA GLY A 171 11.05 -16.09 30.02
C GLY A 171 9.75 -16.89 30.01
N GLY A 172 9.21 -17.21 28.83
CA GLY A 172 8.08 -18.13 28.66
C GLY A 172 8.54 -19.59 28.64
N ALA A 173 7.97 -20.40 27.76
CA ALA A 173 8.37 -21.80 27.57
C ALA A 173 9.84 -21.95 27.15
N PHE A 174 10.42 -20.91 26.55
CA PHE A 174 11.83 -20.85 26.14
C PHE A 174 12.51 -19.65 26.80
N PRO A 175 13.68 -19.83 27.46
CA PRO A 175 14.35 -18.75 28.19
C PRO A 175 14.74 -17.57 27.29
N GLU A 176 15.25 -17.87 26.10
CA GLU A 176 15.75 -16.91 25.10
C GLU A 176 14.61 -16.15 24.38
N GLY A 177 13.44 -16.78 24.24
CA GLY A 177 12.28 -16.20 23.54
C GLY A 177 12.54 -15.88 22.05
N TYR A 178 11.60 -15.20 21.40
CA TYR A 178 11.71 -14.87 19.97
C TYR A 178 12.77 -13.81 19.66
N ASP A 179 13.02 -12.89 20.61
CA ASP A 179 13.92 -11.75 20.39
C ASP A 179 15.34 -12.18 20.00
N ASP A 180 15.83 -13.27 20.60
CA ASP A 180 17.19 -13.76 20.37
C ASP A 180 17.33 -14.47 19.02
N ALA A 181 16.26 -15.08 18.51
CA ALA A 181 16.21 -15.75 17.20
C ALA A 181 15.61 -14.87 16.09
N ARG A 182 15.25 -13.62 16.38
CA ARG A 182 14.40 -12.78 15.52
C ARG A 182 14.95 -12.62 14.11
N GLU A 183 16.23 -12.31 13.97
CA GLU A 183 16.83 -12.04 12.66
C GLU A 183 16.81 -13.29 11.78
N ARG A 184 17.23 -14.44 12.33
CA ARG A 184 17.16 -15.75 11.68
C ARG A 184 15.73 -16.12 11.28
N CYS A 185 14.77 -16.01 12.21
CA CYS A 185 13.37 -16.30 11.94
C CYS A 185 12.79 -15.44 10.80
N LEU A 186 13.16 -14.16 10.74
CA LEU A 186 12.74 -13.26 9.68
C LEU A 186 13.36 -13.61 8.32
N GLU A 187 14.62 -14.03 8.29
CA GLU A 187 15.28 -14.48 7.06
C GLU A 187 14.64 -15.77 6.53
N GLU A 188 14.39 -16.74 7.40
CA GLU A 188 13.69 -17.97 7.02
C GLU A 188 12.25 -17.70 6.60
N ALA A 189 11.52 -16.81 7.27
CA ALA A 189 10.18 -16.41 6.84
C ALA A 189 10.19 -15.80 5.43
N ARG A 190 11.20 -14.99 5.09
CA ARG A 190 11.39 -14.46 3.72
C ARG A 190 11.70 -15.57 2.73
N MET A 191 12.51 -16.56 3.11
CA MET A 191 12.80 -17.72 2.28
C MET A 191 11.54 -18.56 2.02
N MET A 192 10.73 -18.83 3.05
CA MET A 192 9.44 -19.51 2.91
C MET A 192 8.51 -18.75 1.96
N LEU A 193 8.43 -17.42 2.08
CA LEU A 193 7.64 -16.58 1.17
C LEU A 193 8.18 -16.59 -0.26
N SER A 194 9.48 -16.76 -0.45
CA SER A 194 10.10 -16.79 -1.78
C SER A 194 9.77 -18.04 -2.60
N VAL A 195 9.46 -19.14 -1.92
CA VAL A 195 9.05 -20.41 -2.55
C VAL A 195 7.54 -20.43 -2.83
N GLN A 196 6.78 -19.56 -2.19
CA GLN A 196 5.32 -19.50 -2.32
C GLN A 196 4.84 -18.87 -3.63
N THR A 197 3.63 -19.22 -4.05
CA THR A 197 3.04 -18.57 -5.22
C THR A 197 2.69 -17.12 -4.91
N GLY A 198 2.66 -16.26 -5.93
CA GLY A 198 2.35 -14.83 -5.73
C GLY A 198 0.98 -14.57 -5.08
N LYS A 199 0.03 -15.51 -5.16
CA LYS A 199 -1.27 -15.44 -4.47
C LYS A 199 -1.13 -15.70 -2.97
N ASP A 200 -0.27 -16.63 -2.59
CA ASP A 200 -0.06 -16.98 -1.18
C ASP A 200 0.72 -15.87 -0.46
N VAL A 201 1.73 -15.30 -1.13
CA VAL A 201 2.45 -14.11 -0.62
C VAL A 201 1.48 -12.95 -0.39
N LEU A 202 0.55 -12.71 -1.34
CA LEU A 202 -0.50 -11.70 -1.16
C LEU A 202 -1.35 -11.98 0.08
N LEU A 203 -1.82 -13.21 0.23
CA LEU A 203 -2.65 -13.60 1.36
C LEU A 203 -1.93 -13.32 2.68
N THR A 204 -0.64 -13.69 2.77
CA THR A 204 0.17 -13.44 3.97
C THR A 204 0.34 -11.96 4.26
N ARG A 205 0.53 -11.13 3.23
CA ARG A 205 0.59 -9.67 3.40
C ARG A 205 -0.73 -9.13 3.91
N MET A 206 -1.85 -9.56 3.33
CA MET A 206 -3.18 -9.18 3.81
C MET A 206 -3.39 -9.61 5.26
N MET A 207 -2.96 -10.81 5.66
CA MET A 207 -3.01 -11.30 7.03
C MET A 207 -2.20 -10.41 7.99
N LEU A 208 -0.97 -10.03 7.61
CA LEU A 208 -0.11 -9.15 8.40
C LEU A 208 -0.69 -7.73 8.54
N ARG A 209 -1.29 -7.18 7.48
CA ARG A 209 -1.95 -5.87 7.57
C ARG A 209 -3.24 -5.93 8.39
N LEU A 210 -4.03 -6.99 8.20
CA LEU A 210 -5.30 -7.18 8.89
C LEU A 210 -5.09 -7.38 10.39
N VAL A 211 -4.15 -8.25 10.80
CA VAL A 211 -3.85 -8.49 12.22
C VAL A 211 -3.39 -7.20 12.92
N ASP A 212 -2.74 -6.29 12.21
CA ASP A 212 -2.27 -5.04 12.81
C ASP A 212 -3.37 -4.01 13.06
N VAL A 213 -4.38 -3.97 12.18
CA VAL A 213 -5.50 -3.02 12.25
C VAL A 213 -6.65 -3.54 13.10
N LEU A 214 -6.86 -4.86 13.14
CA LEU A 214 -7.99 -5.49 13.83
C LEU A 214 -8.14 -5.11 15.32
N PRO A 215 -7.07 -4.86 16.11
CA PRO A 215 -7.23 -4.40 17.49
C PRO A 215 -8.07 -3.12 17.60
N LEU A 216 -7.98 -2.19 16.65
CA LEU A 216 -8.78 -0.97 16.64
C LEU A 216 -10.28 -1.28 16.52
N CYS A 217 -10.63 -2.29 15.72
CA CYS A 217 -12.02 -2.77 15.58
C CYS A 217 -12.52 -3.52 16.83
N LEU A 218 -11.61 -4.06 17.64
CA LEU A 218 -11.93 -4.81 18.87
C LEU A 218 -11.80 -3.97 20.16
N GLY A 219 -11.73 -2.64 20.02
CA GLY A 219 -11.74 -1.70 21.15
C GLY A 219 -10.38 -1.46 21.81
N PHE A 220 -9.27 -1.84 21.18
CA PHE A 220 -7.93 -1.47 21.63
C PHE A 220 -7.55 -0.08 21.11
N SER A 221 -6.73 0.65 21.87
CA SER A 221 -6.38 2.04 21.56
C SER A 221 -5.31 2.22 20.48
N CYS A 222 -4.64 1.14 20.05
CA CYS A 222 -3.47 1.18 19.17
C CYS A 222 -3.45 -0.02 18.20
N LEU A 223 -2.65 0.12 17.14
CA LEU A 223 -2.28 -0.99 16.23
C LEU A 223 -1.55 -2.11 16.99
N PHE A 224 -1.67 -3.36 16.52
CA PHE A 224 -1.14 -4.55 17.18
C PHE A 224 0.35 -4.43 17.53
N HIS A 225 1.18 -4.04 16.56
CA HIS A 225 2.64 -3.91 16.78
C HIS A 225 3.00 -2.83 17.83
N ARG A 226 2.07 -1.95 18.19
CA ARG A 226 2.25 -0.91 19.23
C ARG A 226 1.61 -1.27 20.57
N LEU A 227 0.84 -2.35 20.63
CA LEU A 227 0.27 -2.82 21.90
C LEU A 227 1.39 -3.35 22.80
N GLY A 228 1.22 -3.18 24.12
CA GLY A 228 2.10 -3.81 25.10
C GLY A 228 1.93 -5.33 25.12
N PRO A 229 2.89 -6.08 25.69
CA PRO A 229 2.90 -7.55 25.64
C PRO A 229 1.60 -8.20 26.11
N GLN A 230 1.06 -7.77 27.26
CA GLN A 230 -0.19 -8.31 27.82
C GLN A 230 -1.42 -8.02 26.96
N ALA A 231 -1.45 -6.86 26.28
CA ALA A 231 -2.55 -6.51 25.39
C ALA A 231 -2.47 -7.32 24.08
N ARG A 232 -1.26 -7.62 23.60
CA ARG A 232 -1.06 -8.49 22.43
C ARG A 232 -1.49 -9.94 22.70
N THR A 233 -1.18 -10.50 23.86
CA THR A 233 -1.61 -11.86 24.24
C THR A 233 -3.13 -11.93 24.36
N ALA A 234 -3.76 -10.99 25.07
CA ALA A 234 -5.22 -10.93 25.21
C ALA A 234 -5.93 -10.78 23.84
N PHE A 235 -5.33 -10.05 22.90
CA PHE A 235 -5.83 -9.95 21.54
C PHE A 235 -5.75 -11.29 20.78
N PHE A 236 -4.62 -12.01 20.87
CA PHE A 236 -4.46 -13.33 20.25
C PHE A 236 -5.43 -14.38 20.82
N GLU A 237 -5.64 -14.38 22.13
CA GLU A 237 -6.62 -15.24 22.79
C GLU A 237 -8.05 -14.97 22.26
N ARG A 238 -8.43 -13.69 22.11
CA ARG A 238 -9.72 -13.30 21.53
C ARG A 238 -9.84 -13.74 20.06
N LEU A 239 -8.77 -13.64 19.29
CA LEU A 239 -8.73 -14.09 17.89
C LEU A 239 -8.97 -15.61 17.77
N GLU A 240 -8.37 -16.40 18.65
CA GLU A 240 -8.49 -17.86 18.64
C GLU A 240 -9.87 -18.36 19.04
N VAL A 241 -10.55 -17.63 19.92
CA VAL A 241 -11.92 -17.93 20.37
C VAL A 241 -12.98 -17.32 19.43
N CYS A 242 -12.58 -16.49 18.46
CA CYS A 242 -13.51 -15.81 17.57
C CYS A 242 -14.34 -16.82 16.73
N ARG A 243 -15.64 -16.55 16.58
CA ARG A 243 -16.55 -17.39 15.77
C ARG A 243 -16.25 -17.33 14.28
N LEU A 244 -15.55 -16.29 13.81
CA LEU A 244 -15.17 -16.12 12.41
C LEU A 244 -13.99 -17.05 12.09
N GLY A 245 -14.26 -18.17 11.42
CA GLY A 245 -13.26 -19.17 11.08
C GLY A 245 -12.06 -18.61 10.30
N MET A 246 -12.27 -17.60 9.46
CA MET A 246 -11.19 -16.94 8.71
C MET A 246 -10.19 -16.24 9.64
N LEU A 247 -10.64 -15.58 10.72
CA LEU A 247 -9.75 -14.91 11.68
C LEU A 247 -8.92 -15.93 12.48
N ARG A 248 -9.52 -17.07 12.83
CA ARG A 248 -8.80 -18.18 13.47
C ARG A 248 -7.73 -18.75 12.55
N MET A 249 -8.08 -19.04 11.29
CA MET A 249 -7.12 -19.54 10.30
C MET A 249 -5.98 -18.56 10.08
N MET A 250 -6.28 -17.25 10.06
CA MET A 250 -5.26 -16.21 9.99
C MET A 250 -4.30 -16.27 11.19
N ALA A 251 -4.83 -16.32 12.42
CA ALA A 251 -4.02 -16.40 13.63
C ALA A 251 -3.13 -17.66 13.63
N THR A 252 -3.68 -18.82 13.25
CA THR A 252 -2.93 -20.07 13.11
C THR A 252 -1.84 -19.95 12.03
N GLY A 253 -2.15 -19.39 10.87
CA GLY A 253 -1.17 -19.20 9.80
C GLY A 253 0.00 -18.29 10.24
N LEU A 254 -0.30 -17.18 10.93
CA LEU A 254 0.74 -16.29 11.47
C LEU A 254 1.61 -16.99 12.52
N LYS A 255 1.03 -17.84 13.38
CA LYS A 255 1.79 -18.66 14.32
C LYS A 255 2.75 -19.59 13.58
N LEU A 256 2.32 -20.24 12.49
CA LEU A 256 3.18 -21.11 11.70
C LEU A 256 4.38 -20.36 11.10
N TYR A 257 4.17 -19.15 10.57
CA TYR A 257 5.26 -18.30 10.06
C TYR A 257 6.29 -17.88 11.11
N VAL A 258 5.97 -17.99 12.39
CA VAL A 258 6.89 -17.68 13.51
C VAL A 258 7.51 -18.96 14.08
N VAL A 259 6.67 -19.94 14.37
CA VAL A 259 7.06 -21.16 15.08
C VAL A 259 7.93 -22.05 14.20
N THR A 260 7.60 -22.18 12.91
CA THR A 260 8.37 -23.04 12.00
C THR A 260 9.82 -22.56 11.88
N PRO A 261 10.11 -21.27 11.57
CA PRO A 261 11.48 -20.77 11.58
C PRO A 261 12.20 -20.88 12.93
N TYR A 262 11.47 -20.65 14.02
CA TYR A 262 12.08 -20.69 15.36
C TYR A 262 12.70 -22.04 15.68
N PHE A 263 11.97 -23.13 15.41
CA PHE A 263 12.41 -24.51 15.65
C PHE A 263 13.26 -25.12 14.54
N ASN A 264 13.36 -24.46 13.39
CA ASN A 264 14.23 -24.89 12.31
C ASN A 264 15.66 -24.40 12.57
N THR A 265 16.30 -24.91 13.64
CA THR A 265 17.71 -24.64 13.92
C THR A 265 18.59 -25.57 13.08
N PRO A 266 19.57 -25.06 12.30
CA PRO A 266 20.55 -25.91 11.67
C PRO A 266 21.35 -26.66 12.75
N ASP A 267 21.58 -27.97 12.55
CA ASP A 267 22.17 -28.91 13.52
C ASP A 267 23.49 -28.46 14.17
N GLU A 268 24.18 -27.45 13.60
CA GLU A 268 25.45 -26.92 14.11
C GLU A 268 25.29 -26.08 15.39
N GLU A 269 24.20 -25.33 15.55
CA GLU A 269 23.94 -24.56 16.79
C GLU A 269 23.47 -25.47 17.93
N SER A 270 22.70 -26.52 17.63
CA SER A 270 22.30 -27.52 18.61
C SER A 270 23.50 -28.29 19.18
N ARG A 271 24.54 -28.53 18.37
CA ARG A 271 25.81 -29.11 18.83
C ARG A 271 26.60 -28.16 19.73
N ALA A 272 26.65 -26.86 19.39
CA ALA A 272 27.36 -25.86 20.20
C ALA A 272 26.72 -25.62 21.57
N VAL A 273 25.40 -25.79 21.71
CA VAL A 273 24.70 -25.74 23.01
C VAL A 273 24.91 -27.02 23.81
N THR A 274 24.95 -28.18 23.15
CA THR A 274 25.21 -29.47 23.81
C THR A 274 26.66 -29.60 24.28
N GLU A 275 27.63 -28.96 23.62
CA GLU A 275 29.04 -28.94 24.07
C GLU A 275 29.32 -27.89 25.17
N ARG A 276 28.35 -27.03 25.51
CA ARG A 276 28.46 -26.02 26.57
C ARG A 276 27.64 -26.34 27.82
N THR A 277 26.93 -27.47 27.84
CA THR A 277 26.24 -28.03 29.03
C THR A 277 27.02 -29.20 29.60
#